data_AF-A0A914GHI8-F1
#
_entry.id   AF-A0A914GHI8-F1
#
_cell.length_a   1.000
_cell.length_b   1.000
_cell.length_c   1.000
_cell.angle_alpha   90.00
_cell.angle_beta   90.00
_cell.angle_gamma   90.00
#
_symmetry.space_group_name_H-M   'P 1'
#
loop_
_entity.id
_entity.type
_entity.pdbx_description
1 polymer ?
#
loop_
_entity_poly.entity_id
_entity_poly.type
_entity_poly.pdbx_seq_one_letter_code
_entity_poly.pdbx_strand_id
1 'polypeptide(L)'
;MANALRELDRELNHDNYPHIDYSEIYVLSEGYRHFYDNSNVQTLCEPPSYIPMFCEKHLKELRKYPFHKKTKSFGFSIRSRSTQNLVRTYSPSLSQ
;
A
#
# COMPACT_ATOMS: atom_id res chain seq x y z
N MET A 1 2.40 -8.20 1.70
CA MET A 1 3.40 -7.73 2.69
C MET A 1 3.09 -8.29 4.07
N ALA A 2 1.90 -8.07 4.63
CA ALA A 2 1.49 -8.67 5.92
C ALA A 2 1.70 -10.20 5.99
N ASN A 3 1.27 -10.94 4.95
CA ASN A 3 1.49 -12.40 4.90
C ASN A 3 2.97 -12.77 4.89
N ALA A 4 3.79 -12.08 4.10
CA ALA A 4 5.23 -12.35 4.02
C ALA A 4 5.95 -12.11 5.37
N LEU A 5 5.51 -11.09 6.13
CA LEU A 5 6.01 -10.87 7.49
C LEU A 5 5.62 -12.01 8.41
N ARG A 6 4.37 -12.48 8.33
CA ARG A 6 3.89 -13.61 9.14
C ARG A 6 4.57 -14.92 8.77
N GLU A 7 4.86 -15.15 7.50
CA GLU A 7 5.64 -16.29 7.02
C GLU A 7 7.04 -16.27 7.64
N LEU A 8 7.74 -15.13 7.57
CA LEU A 8 9.07 -14.96 8.16
C LEU A 8 9.05 -15.15 9.69
N ASP A 9 8.09 -14.56 10.40
CA ASP A 9 7.92 -14.71 11.85
C ASP A 9 7.76 -16.19 12.24
N ARG A 10 6.99 -16.96 11.45
CA ARG A 10 6.81 -18.40 11.66
C ARG A 10 8.04 -19.23 11.32
N GLU A 11 8.82 -18.83 10.32
CA GLU A 11 10.09 -19.49 9.99
C GLU A 11 11.12 -19.30 11.11
N LEU A 12 11.23 -18.08 11.67
CA LEU A 12 12.16 -17.78 12.76
C LEU A 12 11.75 -18.47 14.07
N ASN A 13 10.45 -18.56 14.33
CA ASN A 13 9.90 -19.18 15.54
C ASN A 13 9.52 -20.65 15.35
N HIS A 14 10.08 -21.34 14.35
CA HIS A 14 9.75 -22.73 14.02
C HIS A 14 9.98 -23.68 15.21
N ASP A 15 11.13 -23.56 15.89
CA ASP A 15 11.50 -24.47 16.98
C ASP A 15 10.75 -24.17 18.29
N ASN A 16 10.09 -23.01 18.39
CA ASN A 16 9.35 -22.56 19.57
C ASN A 16 7.84 -22.41 19.28
N TYR A 17 7.32 -23.15 18.30
CA TYR A 17 5.90 -23.13 17.98
C TYR A 17 5.05 -23.47 19.22
N PRO A 18 3.99 -22.70 19.57
CA PRO A 18 3.27 -21.74 18.72
C PRO A 18 3.67 -20.27 18.86
N HIS A 19 4.79 -19.95 19.52
CA HIS A 19 5.25 -18.58 19.78
C HIS A 19 5.29 -17.71 18.50
N ILE A 20 4.94 -16.43 18.66
CA ILE A 20 4.96 -15.40 17.62
C ILE A 20 5.33 -14.05 18.22
N ASP A 21 6.18 -13.29 17.52
CA ASP A 21 6.59 -11.97 17.99
C ASP A 21 5.57 -10.89 17.61
N TYR A 22 4.93 -11.05 16.45
CA TYR A 22 3.87 -10.15 15.98
C TYR A 22 2.52 -10.85 16.04
N SER A 23 1.98 -10.94 17.26
CA SER A 23 0.72 -11.64 17.55
C SER A 23 -0.45 -11.13 16.71
N GLU A 24 -0.61 -9.81 16.65
CA GLU A 24 -1.69 -9.15 15.94
C GLU A 24 -1.16 -8.31 14.78
N ILE A 25 -1.69 -8.54 13.58
CA ILE A 25 -1.34 -7.78 12.37
C ILE A 25 -2.65 -7.37 11.69
N TYR A 26 -2.81 -6.07 11.47
CA TYR A 26 -3.99 -5.51 10.83
C TYR A 26 -3.60 -4.83 9.52
N VAL A 27 -4.54 -4.83 8.58
CA VAL A 27 -4.44 -4.07 7.34
C VAL A 27 -5.44 -2.93 7.40
N LEU A 28 -4.95 -1.70 7.18
CA LEU A 28 -5.80 -0.54 7.12
C LEU A 28 -6.73 -0.63 5.89
N SER A 29 -8.04 -0.65 6.14
CA SER A 29 -9.06 -0.68 5.09
C SER A 29 -8.97 0.57 4.21
N GLU A 30 -9.12 0.40 2.89
CA GLU A 30 -9.06 1.47 1.88
C GLU A 30 -7.70 2.24 1.79
N GLY A 31 -6.72 1.85 2.62
CA GLY A 31 -5.35 2.35 2.61
C GLY A 31 -5.21 3.81 3.04
N TYR A 32 -4.01 4.38 2.77
CA TYR A 32 -3.65 5.73 3.20
C TYR A 32 -4.53 6.83 2.58
N ARG A 33 -5.11 6.58 1.40
CA ARG A 33 -6.00 7.55 0.73
C ARG A 33 -7.23 7.85 1.59
N HIS A 34 -7.97 6.82 1.95
CA HIS A 34 -9.17 7.00 2.77
C HIS A 34 -8.84 7.50 4.18
N PHE A 35 -7.70 7.06 4.73
CA PHE A 35 -7.20 7.58 5.99
C PHE A 35 -6.99 9.09 5.93
N TYR A 36 -6.32 9.59 4.89
CA TYR A 36 -6.04 11.02 4.74
C TYR A 36 -7.30 11.87 4.45
N ASP A 37 -8.27 11.32 3.71
CA ASP A 37 -9.53 12.00 3.40
C ASP A 37 -10.38 12.29 4.65
N ASN A 38 -10.13 11.58 5.76
CA ASN A 38 -10.79 11.83 7.04
C ASN A 38 -10.16 13.05 7.75
N SER A 39 -10.91 14.15 7.83
CA SER A 39 -10.43 15.43 8.38
C SER A 39 -9.89 15.35 9.81
N ASN A 40 -10.42 14.45 10.64
CA ASN A 40 -10.03 14.30 12.05
C ASN A 40 -8.64 13.69 12.25
N VAL A 41 -8.06 13.03 11.23
CA VAL A 41 -6.78 12.31 11.35
C VAL A 41 -5.66 12.93 10.52
N GLN A 42 -5.92 14.02 9.79
CA GLN A 42 -4.86 14.73 9.04
C GLN A 42 -3.75 15.26 9.94
N THR A 43 -4.05 15.56 11.20
CA THR A 43 -3.07 15.96 12.21
C THR A 43 -2.12 14.83 12.60
N LEU A 44 -2.45 13.57 12.27
CA LEU A 44 -1.61 12.39 12.49
C LEU A 44 -0.69 12.10 11.29
N CYS A 45 -0.78 12.88 10.20
CA CYS A 45 0.04 12.74 9.00
C CYS A 45 1.21 13.72 9.02
N GLU A 46 2.43 13.22 8.78
CA GLU A 46 3.63 14.07 8.67
C GLU A 46 4.43 13.74 7.39
N PRO A 47 4.56 14.70 6.44
CA PRO A 47 3.83 15.97 6.34
C PRO A 47 2.31 15.77 6.10
N PRO A 48 1.45 16.76 6.39
CA PRO A 48 0.00 16.68 6.17
C PRO A 48 -0.31 16.84 4.67
N SER A 49 0.07 15.83 3.89
CA SER A 49 -0.12 15.79 2.45
C SER A 49 -0.36 14.35 1.97
N TYR A 50 -1.10 14.22 0.89
CA TYR A 50 -1.29 12.97 0.18
C TYR A 50 -0.74 13.08 -1.24
N ILE A 51 0.21 12.22 -1.57
CA ILE A 51 0.75 12.09 -2.93
C ILE A 51 0.32 10.72 -3.49
N PRO A 52 -0.53 10.69 -4.54
CA PRO A 52 -0.92 9.44 -5.15
C PRO A 52 0.28 8.82 -5.87
N MET A 53 0.30 7.48 -5.92
CA MET A 53 1.38 6.72 -6.57
C MET A 53 1.64 7.15 -8.03
N PHE A 54 0.58 7.52 -8.76
CA PHE A 54 0.65 7.95 -10.16
C PHE A 54 0.67 9.49 -10.32
N CYS A 55 1.39 10.20 -9.45
CA CYS A 55 1.61 11.63 -9.59
C CYS A 55 2.54 11.94 -10.78
N GLU A 56 2.12 12.83 -11.69
CA GLU A 56 2.89 13.20 -12.89
C GLU A 56 4.32 13.67 -12.57
N LYS A 57 4.47 14.40 -11.46
CA LYS A 57 5.76 14.94 -10.98
C LYS A 57 6.75 13.84 -10.60
N HIS A 58 6.27 12.66 -10.18
CA HIS A 58 7.09 11.56 -9.65
C HIS A 58 7.14 10.33 -10.57
N LEU A 59 6.62 10.40 -11.79
CA LEU A 59 6.62 9.26 -12.73
C LEU A 59 8.01 8.70 -13.02
N LYS A 60 9.04 9.55 -13.01
CA LYS A 60 10.44 9.13 -13.19
C LYS A 60 10.93 8.28 -12.02
N GLU A 61 10.54 8.62 -10.80
CA GLU A 61 10.89 7.88 -9.58
C GLU A 61 10.11 6.57 -9.49
N LEU A 62 8.82 6.59 -9.84
CA LEU A 62 7.98 5.40 -9.91
C LEU A 62 8.61 4.31 -10.79
N ARG A 63 9.23 4.67 -11.92
CA ARG A 63 9.92 3.73 -12.81
C ARG A 63 11.16 3.07 -12.17
N LYS A 64 11.80 3.72 -11.19
CA LYS A 64 12.95 3.15 -10.45
C LYS A 64 12.52 2.04 -9.49
N TYR A 65 11.29 2.12 -8.99
CA TYR A 65 10.70 1.17 -8.06
C TYR A 65 9.57 0.40 -8.76
N PRO A 66 9.90 -0.50 -9.71
CA PRO A 66 8.89 -1.33 -10.34
C PRO A 66 8.15 -2.09 -9.23
N PHE A 67 6.82 -2.02 -9.26
CA PHE A 67 5.92 -2.74 -8.37
C PHE A 67 6.50 -4.08 -7.99
N HIS A 68 6.65 -4.32 -6.67
CA HIS A 68 7.25 -5.50 -6.05
C HIS A 68 7.43 -6.63 -7.07
N LYS A 69 8.63 -6.72 -7.67
CA LYS A 69 8.95 -7.81 -8.59
C LYS A 69 8.57 -9.09 -7.85
N LYS A 70 7.63 -9.85 -8.43
CA LYS A 70 7.16 -11.11 -7.88
C LYS A 70 8.39 -11.90 -7.41
N THR A 71 8.56 -12.00 -6.10
CA THR A 71 9.45 -12.99 -5.52
C THR A 71 9.00 -14.33 -6.08
N LYS A 72 9.96 -15.10 -6.59
CA LYS A 72 9.86 -16.43 -7.22
C LYS A 72 8.44 -16.99 -7.29
N SER A 73 7.92 -17.05 -8.52
CA SER A 73 6.75 -17.80 -8.96
C SER A 73 6.37 -19.01 -8.09
N PHE A 74 5.40 -18.81 -7.20
CA PHE A 74 4.42 -19.82 -6.83
C PHE A 74 3.02 -19.29 -7.20
N GLY A 75 2.55 -19.73 -8.37
CA GLY A 75 1.13 -19.96 -8.65
C GLY A 75 0.14 -18.81 -8.90
N PHE A 76 0.39 -17.55 -8.54
CA PHE A 76 -0.67 -16.52 -8.70
C PHE A 76 -0.39 -15.47 -9.78
N SER A 77 -1.09 -15.64 -10.91
CA SER A 77 -1.16 -14.67 -12.01
C SER A 77 -2.02 -13.46 -11.59
N ILE A 78 -1.38 -12.37 -11.19
CA ILE A 78 -2.04 -11.06 -11.14
C ILE A 78 -2.23 -10.58 -12.58
N ARG A 79 -3.48 -10.61 -13.04
CA ARG A 79 -3.95 -10.07 -14.32
C ARG A 79 -3.56 -8.60 -14.43
N SER A 80 -2.85 -8.22 -15.49
CA SER A 80 -2.66 -6.82 -15.86
C SER A 80 -4.04 -6.23 -16.21
N ARG A 81 -4.54 -5.28 -15.42
CA ARG A 81 -5.69 -4.46 -15.85
C ARG A 81 -5.16 -3.43 -16.85
N SER A 82 -5.67 -3.50 -18.08
CA SER A 82 -5.42 -2.57 -19.16
C SER A 82 -5.76 -1.13 -18.74
N THR A 83 -4.84 -0.22 -18.99
CA THR A 83 -4.87 1.20 -18.64
C THR A 83 -5.69 2.04 -19.63
N GLN A 84 -6.98 1.76 -19.76
CA GLN A 84 -7.89 2.68 -20.44
C GLN A 84 -9.08 2.95 -19.52
N ASN A 85 -9.30 4.23 -19.20
CA ASN A 85 -10.40 4.79 -18.39
C ASN A 85 -10.15 4.99 -16.88
N LEU A 86 -9.08 5.70 -16.53
CA LEU A 86 -9.02 6.44 -15.25
C LEU A 86 -8.60 7.91 -15.47
N VAL A 87 -9.23 8.55 -16.47
CA VAL A 87 -9.44 10.00 -16.42
C VAL A 87 -10.69 10.22 -15.56
N ARG A 88 -10.58 9.98 -14.25
CA ARG A 88 -11.60 10.43 -13.29
C ARG A 88 -11.10 11.73 -12.70
N THR A 89 -11.49 12.80 -13.38
CA THR A 89 -11.44 14.22 -13.01
C THR A 89 -11.04 14.49 -11.56
N TYR A 90 -9.84 15.06 -11.37
CA TYR A 90 -9.59 15.94 -10.25
C TYR A 90 -10.50 17.16 -10.45
N SER A 91 -11.65 17.18 -9.78
CA SER A 91 -12.42 18.41 -9.60
C SER A 91 -11.84 19.15 -8.40
N PRO A 92 -11.21 20.32 -8.58
CA PRO A 92 -10.93 21.20 -7.45
C PRO A 92 -12.27 21.84 -7.07
N SER A 93 -12.87 21.41 -5.97
CA SER A 93 -13.97 22.16 -5.38
C SER A 93 -13.40 23.45 -4.80
N LEU A 94 -13.46 24.52 -5.59
CA LEU A 94 -13.35 25.90 -5.13
C LEU A 94 -14.69 26.34 -4.53
N SER A 95 -14.59 27.21 -3.52
CA SER A 95 -15.62 28.14 -3.00
C SER A 95 -16.64 27.53 -2.02
N GLN A 96 -16.98 28.14 -0.88
CA GLN A 96 -16.78 29.50 -0.34
C GLN A 96 -16.54 29.46 1.17
#